data_AF-A0A960WFR6-F1
#
_entry.id   AF-A0A960WFR6-F1
#
_cell.length_a   1.000
_cell.length_b   1.000
_cell.length_c   1.000
_cell.angle_alpha   90.00
_cell.angle_beta   90.00
_cell.angle_gamma   90.00
#
_symmetry.space_group_name_H-M   'P 1'
#
loop_
_entity.id
_entity.type
_entity.pdbx_description
1 polymer ?
#
loop_
_entity_poly.entity_id
_entity_poly.type
_entity_poly.pdbx_seq_one_letter_code
_entity_poly.pdbx_strand_id
1 'polypeptide(L)'
;MEILVGLLGICVFIFIAWLASSDRKMIRWRIVLWGLGLQFFFAILILPGSFLNRGIRSAFNLRIAPGGWLFEQLNTGINSLLAFTNKGTDFLIQSTQLGSVGLGFENFIFRVLPTILFFSALMAILYHLGIVQRVVSVLARVMAKTMGTSGAESLSAAANIFVGQTEAPLVVRPYVNTMTKSELLAIMTGGMATVAGGILAAYVAFLSEAIPDIAGHLMAASVMSAPAALMIAKILIPETQVPETGSTIRMSVEKNAANVIDAAAQGAADGLTLAMNVGAMLLVFIALIAVINAPFELFGEWIGIPLSLEIILGKLFSPVAFIMGVPWEDASAIGALLGKKTVINEFVAFYDLSQLVKEGTQLSERSMVIATYALCGFSNFSSIAIQIGGIGGIAPGRKGDLARLGLKALLGGSLACFLTASVAGILTVGYTSDKSLFTNDKTTEVKKVSQIRFSFFELRNSLTGETLPDIQAKQWQRLRNGIVEWSGIVVSISENKDNREAMVYFGFKDKDELTGKEPASYVRLQLGKEIQEMPNIMQSIKFKGRLVGLQSDEYALFRINALEWTKN
;
A
#
# COMPACT_ATOMS: atom_id res chain seq x y z
N MET A 1 7.51 6.12 23.75
CA MET A 1 8.68 6.76 23.11
C MET A 1 8.40 7.11 21.65
N GLU A 2 7.86 6.19 20.84
CA GLU A 2 7.54 6.40 19.41
C GLU A 2 6.67 7.62 19.09
N ILE A 3 5.61 7.88 19.87
CA ILE A 3 4.76 9.07 19.72
C ILE A 3 5.59 10.35 19.86
N LEU A 4 6.49 10.40 20.83
CA LEU A 4 7.34 11.57 21.08
C LEU A 4 8.30 11.81 19.92
N VAL A 5 8.85 10.74 19.33
CA VAL A 5 9.71 10.83 18.16
C VAL A 5 8.94 11.37 16.96
N GLY A 6 7.73 10.86 16.69
CA GLY A 6 6.89 11.40 15.60
C GLY A 6 6.49 12.85 15.81
N LEU A 7 6.17 13.27 17.04
CA LEU A 7 5.90 14.67 17.37
C LEU A 7 7.13 15.56 17.18
N LEU A 8 8.31 15.06 17.59
CA LEU A 8 9.59 15.73 17.33
C LEU A 8 9.83 15.86 15.81
N GLY A 9 9.52 14.82 15.03
CA GLY A 9 9.58 14.86 13.56
C GLY A 9 8.75 15.99 12.98
N ILE A 10 7.49 16.13 13.42
CA ILE A 10 6.63 17.25 12.98
C ILE A 10 7.29 18.61 13.27
N CYS A 11 7.80 18.81 14.49
CA CYS A 11 8.48 20.03 14.87
C CYS A 11 9.73 20.28 14.01
N VAL A 12 10.53 19.25 13.76
CA VAL A 12 11.76 19.35 12.96
C VAL A 12 11.47 19.64 11.50
N PHE A 13 10.48 19.01 10.86
CA PHE A 13 10.16 19.30 9.46
C PHE A 13 9.61 20.71 9.27
N ILE A 14 8.78 21.20 10.20
CA ILE A 14 8.34 22.60 10.21
C ILE A 14 9.52 23.54 10.44
N PHE A 15 10.44 23.18 11.34
CA PHE A 15 11.64 23.96 11.60
C PHE A 15 12.57 24.03 10.37
N ILE A 16 12.75 22.93 9.65
CA ILE A 16 13.51 22.89 8.38
C ILE A 16 12.84 23.81 7.35
N ALA A 17 11.51 23.75 7.20
CA ALA A 17 10.78 24.65 6.30
C ALA A 17 10.96 26.12 6.71
N TRP A 18 10.91 26.42 8.02
CA TRP A 18 11.11 27.75 8.56
C TRP A 18 12.55 28.27 8.33
N LEU A 19 13.56 27.40 8.46
CA LEU A 19 14.94 27.74 8.15
C LEU A 19 15.11 28.10 6.67
N ALA A 20 14.47 27.34 5.78
CA ALA A 20 14.47 27.55 4.33
C ALA A 20 13.48 28.65 3.85
N SER A 21 12.76 29.30 4.76
CA SER A 21 11.80 30.36 4.43
C SER A 21 12.47 31.58 3.79
N SER A 22 11.83 32.17 2.79
CA SER A 22 12.31 33.44 2.19
C SER A 22 12.08 34.64 3.10
N ASP A 23 11.05 34.62 3.95
CA ASP A 23 10.76 35.69 4.90
C ASP A 23 10.01 35.15 6.12
N ARG A 24 10.76 34.89 7.19
CA ARG A 24 10.23 34.28 8.42
C ARG A 24 9.22 35.16 9.16
N LYS A 25 9.23 36.49 8.94
CA LYS A 25 8.33 37.44 9.60
C LYS A 25 6.95 37.45 8.95
N MET A 26 6.87 37.10 7.66
CA MET A 26 5.63 37.11 6.89
C MET A 26 4.84 35.80 6.98
N ILE A 27 5.35 34.80 7.72
CA ILE A 27 4.66 33.52 7.93
C ILE A 27 3.35 33.77 8.70
N ARG A 28 2.23 33.45 8.06
CA ARG A 28 0.91 33.51 8.69
C ARG A 28 0.66 32.23 9.47
N TRP A 29 0.83 32.28 10.80
CA TRP A 29 0.64 31.13 11.69
C TRP A 29 -0.74 30.49 11.63
N ARG A 30 -1.78 31.23 11.21
CA ARG A 30 -3.10 30.66 10.88
C ARG A 30 -2.99 29.49 9.90
N ILE A 31 -2.19 29.63 8.84
CA ILE A 31 -2.01 28.61 7.81
C ILE A 31 -1.31 27.38 8.41
N VAL A 32 -0.31 27.60 9.27
CA VAL A 32 0.45 26.51 9.92
C VAL A 32 -0.44 25.72 10.87
N LEU A 33 -1.18 26.41 11.73
CA LEU A 33 -2.08 25.78 12.69
C LEU A 33 -3.22 25.02 11.99
N TRP A 34 -3.84 25.61 10.96
CA TRP A 34 -4.89 24.92 10.20
C TRP A 34 -4.35 23.83 9.29
N GLY A 35 -3.15 23.97 8.74
CA GLY A 35 -2.49 22.92 7.95
C GLY A 35 -2.30 21.65 8.78
N LEU A 36 -1.65 21.78 9.94
CA LEU A 36 -1.54 20.68 10.90
C LEU A 36 -2.91 20.19 11.38
N GLY A 37 -3.80 21.11 11.76
CA GLY A 37 -5.13 20.77 12.27
C GLY A 37 -5.96 19.95 11.27
N LEU A 38 -5.94 20.33 9.99
CA LEU A 38 -6.62 19.60 8.92
C LEU A 38 -5.95 18.25 8.64
N GLN A 39 -4.62 18.17 8.68
CA GLN A 39 -3.91 16.89 8.55
C GLN A 39 -4.34 15.91 9.64
N PHE A 40 -4.29 16.32 10.90
CA PHE A 40 -4.74 15.49 12.01
C PHE A 40 -6.23 15.17 11.91
N PHE A 41 -7.07 16.13 11.54
CA PHE A 41 -8.50 15.92 11.33
C PHE A 41 -8.77 14.83 10.28
N PHE A 42 -8.14 14.91 9.10
CA PHE A 42 -8.29 13.89 8.06
C PHE A 42 -7.67 12.56 8.47
N ALA A 43 -6.53 12.58 9.16
CA ALA A 43 -5.92 11.36 9.66
C ALA A 43 -6.83 10.64 10.67
N ILE A 44 -7.48 11.36 11.58
CA ILE A 44 -8.47 10.79 12.52
C ILE A 44 -9.71 10.30 11.77
N LEU A 45 -10.18 11.07 10.79
CA LEU A 45 -11.36 10.76 9.98
C LEU A 45 -11.15 9.58 9.04
N ILE A 46 -9.91 9.25 8.66
CA ILE A 46 -9.63 8.21 7.66
C ILE A 46 -8.87 7.03 8.25
N LEU A 47 -7.91 7.19 9.16
CA LEU A 47 -7.11 6.05 9.64
C LEU A 47 -7.87 5.18 10.66
N PRO A 48 -7.95 3.85 10.44
CA PRO A 48 -8.50 2.94 11.43
C PRO A 48 -7.57 2.87 12.63
N GLY A 49 -8.12 2.67 13.83
CA GLY A 49 -7.29 2.32 14.99
C GLY A 49 -6.49 3.46 15.65
N SER A 50 -6.62 4.72 15.20
CA SER A 50 -5.97 5.83 15.92
C SER A 50 -6.30 5.78 17.42
N PHE A 51 -5.33 6.00 18.32
CA PHE A 51 -5.60 6.01 19.76
C PHE A 51 -6.76 6.97 20.10
N LEU A 52 -6.85 8.07 19.35
CA LEU A 52 -7.96 9.00 19.42
C LEU A 52 -9.30 8.38 18.97
N ASN A 53 -9.32 7.59 17.90
CA ASN A 53 -10.49 6.82 17.47
C ASN A 53 -10.92 5.77 18.51
N ARG A 54 -9.97 5.15 19.23
CA ARG A 54 -10.27 4.28 20.38
C ARG A 54 -10.90 5.05 21.54
N GLY A 55 -10.36 6.23 21.87
CA GLY A 55 -10.90 7.13 22.88
C GLY A 55 -12.30 7.65 22.53
N ILE A 56 -12.52 8.09 21.28
CA ILE A 56 -13.83 8.54 20.78
C ILE A 56 -14.84 7.38 20.80
N ARG A 57 -14.43 6.18 20.36
CA ARG A 57 -15.28 4.98 20.40
C ARG A 57 -15.74 4.68 21.83
N SER A 58 -14.81 4.72 22.78
CA SER A 58 -15.08 4.45 24.20
C SER A 58 -15.93 5.55 24.85
N ALA A 59 -15.64 6.82 24.56
CA ALA A 59 -16.35 7.96 25.14
C ALA A 59 -17.80 8.11 24.64
N PHE A 60 -18.05 7.80 23.36
CA PHE A 60 -19.37 7.95 22.74
C PHE A 60 -20.12 6.61 22.56
N ASN A 61 -19.59 5.52 23.11
CA ASN A 61 -20.12 4.17 22.97
C ASN A 61 -20.48 3.80 21.52
N LEU A 62 -19.65 4.27 20.58
CA LEU A 62 -19.88 4.08 19.15
C LEU A 62 -19.53 2.64 18.76
N ARG A 63 -20.41 2.00 17.99
CA ARG A 63 -20.20 0.63 17.53
C ARG A 63 -19.01 0.52 16.55
N ILE A 64 -18.75 1.57 15.78
CA ILE A 64 -17.67 1.67 14.78
C ILE A 64 -16.97 3.03 14.96
N ALA A 65 -15.64 3.06 14.92
CA ALA A 65 -14.89 4.31 14.91
C ALA A 65 -15.17 5.09 13.61
N PRO A 66 -15.41 6.42 13.65
CA PRO A 66 -15.77 7.20 12.47
C PRO A 66 -14.81 7.00 11.28
N GLY A 67 -13.50 6.86 11.55
CA GLY A 67 -12.52 6.63 10.49
C GLY A 67 -12.38 5.19 10.01
N GLY A 68 -12.70 4.20 10.84
CA GLY A 68 -12.60 2.79 10.44
C GLY A 68 -13.54 2.44 9.29
N TRP A 69 -14.78 2.95 9.33
CA TRP A 69 -15.75 2.70 8.26
C TRP A 69 -15.31 3.30 6.92
N LEU A 70 -14.91 4.58 6.91
CA LEU A 70 -14.51 5.26 5.67
C LEU A 70 -13.28 4.60 5.05
N PHE A 71 -12.29 4.24 5.88
CA PHE A 71 -11.11 3.51 5.43
C PHE A 71 -11.45 2.18 4.76
N GLU A 72 -12.31 1.39 5.39
CA GLU A 72 -12.70 0.08 4.89
C GLU A 72 -13.45 0.19 3.57
N GLN A 73 -14.33 1.18 3.43
CA GLN A 73 -15.03 1.45 2.18
C GLN A 73 -14.07 1.86 1.06
N LEU A 74 -13.08 2.72 1.36
CA LEU A 74 -12.04 3.10 0.40
C LEU A 74 -11.19 1.90 0.00
N ASN A 75 -10.74 1.10 0.97
CA ASN A 75 -9.91 -0.08 0.73
C ASN A 75 -10.68 -1.13 -0.09
N THR A 76 -11.91 -1.46 0.30
CA THR A 76 -12.78 -2.41 -0.39
C THR A 76 -13.13 -1.93 -1.80
N GLY A 77 -13.42 -0.64 -1.95
CA GLY A 77 -13.69 -0.02 -3.25
C GLY A 77 -12.52 -0.16 -4.21
N ILE A 78 -11.31 0.21 -3.78
CA ILE A 78 -10.11 0.10 -4.63
C ILE A 78 -9.77 -1.35 -4.94
N ASN A 79 -9.83 -2.26 -3.96
CA ASN A 79 -9.56 -3.67 -4.19
C ASN A 79 -10.58 -4.31 -5.15
N SER A 80 -11.84 -3.86 -5.12
CA SER A 80 -12.86 -4.27 -6.10
C SER A 80 -12.54 -3.78 -7.50
N LEU A 81 -12.08 -2.53 -7.65
CA LEU A 81 -11.63 -1.96 -8.92
C LEU A 81 -10.42 -2.71 -9.49
N LEU A 82 -9.47 -3.11 -8.64
CA LEU A 82 -8.35 -3.97 -9.03
C LEU A 82 -8.84 -5.34 -9.51
N ALA A 83 -9.79 -5.96 -8.81
CA ALA A 83 -10.39 -7.21 -9.23
C ALA A 83 -11.12 -7.11 -10.58
N PHE A 84 -11.80 -5.99 -10.86
CA PHE A 84 -12.38 -5.73 -12.19
C PHE A 84 -11.33 -5.55 -13.27
N THR A 85 -10.23 -4.87 -12.95
CA THR A 85 -9.10 -4.72 -13.87
C THR A 85 -8.50 -6.08 -14.23
N ASN A 86 -8.34 -6.96 -13.24
CA ASN A 86 -7.83 -8.31 -13.45
C ASN A 86 -8.68 -9.12 -14.43
N LYS A 87 -10.01 -8.98 -14.43
CA LYS A 87 -10.86 -9.64 -15.45
C LYS A 87 -10.53 -9.18 -16.87
N GLY A 88 -10.27 -7.88 -17.05
CA GLY A 88 -9.88 -7.31 -18.34
C GLY A 88 -8.49 -7.79 -18.78
N THR A 89 -7.53 -7.79 -17.86
CA THR A 89 -6.20 -8.37 -18.08
C THR A 89 -6.30 -9.83 -18.47
N ASP A 90 -6.99 -10.66 -17.69
CA ASP A 90 -7.07 -12.11 -17.86
C ASP A 90 -7.67 -12.47 -19.22
N PHE A 91 -8.62 -11.67 -19.72
CA PHE A 91 -9.15 -11.80 -21.09
C PHE A 91 -8.08 -11.52 -22.16
N LEU A 92 -7.30 -10.44 -22.01
CA LEU A 92 -6.25 -10.08 -22.96
C LEU A 92 -5.11 -11.10 -23.01
N ILE A 93 -4.81 -11.75 -21.89
CA ILE A 93 -3.72 -12.73 -21.76
C ILE A 93 -4.20 -14.18 -21.75
N GLN A 94 -5.49 -14.44 -22.03
CA GLN A 94 -6.08 -15.77 -21.92
C GLN A 94 -5.39 -16.81 -22.82
N SER A 95 -4.84 -16.38 -23.96
CA SER A 95 -4.08 -17.22 -24.89
C SER A 95 -2.60 -17.37 -24.53
N THR A 96 -2.10 -16.55 -23.59
CA THR A 96 -0.73 -16.63 -23.07
C THR A 96 -0.74 -17.55 -21.85
N GLN A 97 -0.88 -18.86 -22.09
CA GLN A 97 -0.32 -19.86 -21.17
C GLN A 97 1.21 -19.74 -21.22
N LEU A 98 1.74 -18.69 -20.60
CA LEU A 98 3.14 -18.58 -20.28
C LEU A 98 3.40 -19.55 -19.14
N GLY A 99 3.41 -20.85 -19.47
CA GLY A 99 4.10 -21.82 -18.65
C GLY A 99 5.52 -21.31 -18.52
N SER A 100 5.93 -20.98 -17.30
CA SER A 100 7.30 -20.62 -16.91
C SER A 100 7.85 -19.23 -17.27
N VAL A 101 7.06 -18.14 -17.30
CA VAL A 101 7.70 -16.81 -17.09
C VAL A 101 7.83 -16.57 -15.59
N GLY A 102 9.01 -16.10 -15.17
CA GLY A 102 9.34 -15.95 -13.75
C GLY A 102 8.33 -15.03 -13.04
N LEU A 103 7.98 -15.39 -11.80
CA LEU A 103 7.00 -14.71 -10.94
C LEU A 103 7.20 -13.18 -10.81
N GLY A 104 8.39 -12.65 -11.08
CA GLY A 104 8.69 -11.22 -11.00
C GLY A 104 8.26 -10.39 -12.22
N PHE A 105 8.50 -10.88 -13.44
CA PHE A 105 8.25 -10.13 -14.69
C PHE A 105 6.79 -10.25 -15.14
N GLU A 106 6.16 -11.42 -14.96
CA GLU A 106 4.74 -11.64 -15.27
C GLU A 106 3.85 -10.67 -14.47
N ASN A 107 4.14 -10.52 -13.18
CA ASN A 107 3.31 -9.70 -12.30
C ASN A 107 3.40 -8.20 -12.62
N PHE A 108 4.57 -7.68 -12.99
CA PHE A 108 4.68 -6.24 -13.27
C PHE A 108 3.94 -5.84 -14.55
N ILE A 109 4.28 -6.46 -15.70
CA ILE A 109 3.70 -6.06 -16.99
C ILE A 109 2.22 -6.40 -17.06
N PHE A 110 1.80 -7.56 -16.54
CA PHE A 110 0.43 -8.00 -16.70
C PHE A 110 -0.49 -7.61 -15.55
N ARG A 111 -0.01 -7.30 -14.34
CA ARG A 111 -0.89 -6.86 -13.23
C ARG A 111 -0.81 -5.37 -12.94
N VAL A 112 0.37 -4.75 -13.08
CA VAL A 112 0.55 -3.35 -12.68
C VAL A 112 0.21 -2.38 -13.81
N LEU A 113 0.70 -2.60 -15.03
CA LEU A 113 0.46 -1.67 -16.14
C LEU A 113 -1.03 -1.58 -16.53
N PRO A 114 -1.81 -2.68 -16.67
CA PRO A 114 -3.23 -2.58 -17.01
C PRO A 114 -4.07 -1.84 -15.96
N THR A 115 -3.64 -1.89 -14.70
CA THR A 115 -4.23 -1.13 -13.61
C THR A 115 -4.13 0.38 -13.86
N ILE A 116 -2.99 0.86 -14.37
CA ILE A 116 -2.80 2.27 -14.75
C ILE A 116 -3.78 2.68 -15.86
N LEU A 117 -3.96 1.84 -16.88
CA LEU A 117 -4.88 2.10 -18.00
C LEU A 117 -6.33 2.22 -17.50
N PHE A 118 -6.77 1.24 -16.71
CA PHE A 118 -8.13 1.21 -16.18
C PHE A 118 -8.44 2.42 -15.30
N PHE A 119 -7.55 2.73 -14.34
CA PHE A 119 -7.75 3.88 -13.46
C PHE A 119 -7.69 5.22 -14.21
N SER A 120 -6.86 5.34 -15.26
CA SER A 120 -6.83 6.55 -16.09
C SER A 120 -8.14 6.74 -16.86
N ALA A 121 -8.69 5.68 -17.44
CA ALA A 121 -10.02 5.70 -18.07
C ALA A 121 -11.13 6.04 -17.07
N LEU A 122 -11.11 5.43 -15.88
CA LEU A 122 -12.08 5.69 -14.81
C LEU A 122 -12.01 7.16 -14.36
N MET A 123 -10.82 7.69 -14.14
CA MET A 123 -10.64 9.08 -13.74
C MET A 123 -11.14 10.05 -14.81
N ALA A 124 -10.89 9.77 -16.09
CA ALA A 124 -11.41 10.57 -17.19
C ALA A 124 -12.95 10.55 -17.24
N ILE A 125 -13.58 9.40 -17.01
CA ILE A 125 -15.04 9.30 -16.87
C ILE A 125 -15.56 10.16 -15.71
N LEU A 126 -14.97 10.01 -14.51
CA LEU A 126 -15.38 10.75 -13.32
C LEU A 126 -15.21 12.27 -13.50
N TYR A 127 -14.17 12.68 -14.23
CA TYR A 127 -13.94 14.07 -14.61
C TYR A 127 -14.98 14.55 -15.62
N HIS A 128 -15.29 13.78 -16.67
CA HIS A 128 -16.32 14.15 -17.65
C HIS A 128 -17.72 14.31 -16.99
N LEU A 129 -18.04 13.43 -16.05
CA LEU A 129 -19.30 13.44 -15.28
C LEU A 129 -19.40 14.58 -14.26
N GLY A 130 -18.32 15.30 -13.98
CA GLY A 130 -18.34 16.39 -12.99
C GLY A 130 -18.20 15.93 -11.53
N ILE A 131 -17.86 14.65 -11.27
CA ILE A 131 -17.81 14.10 -9.91
C ILE A 131 -16.56 14.61 -9.19
N VAL A 132 -15.39 14.50 -9.83
CA VAL A 132 -14.11 14.99 -9.29
C VAL A 132 -14.21 16.47 -8.95
N GLN A 133 -14.79 17.25 -9.86
CA GLN A 133 -15.01 18.69 -9.73
C GLN A 133 -15.80 19.06 -8.48
N ARG A 134 -16.89 18.33 -8.18
CA ARG A 134 -17.72 18.58 -7.00
C ARG A 134 -16.92 18.33 -5.72
N VAL A 135 -16.21 17.20 -5.64
CA VAL A 135 -15.40 16.83 -4.48
C VAL A 135 -14.27 17.83 -4.27
N VAL A 136 -13.50 18.12 -5.32
CA VAL A 136 -12.41 19.11 -5.32
C VAL A 136 -12.90 20.48 -4.89
N SER A 137 -14.06 20.93 -5.37
CA SER A 137 -14.63 22.23 -4.98
C SER A 137 -15.04 22.30 -3.51
N VAL A 138 -15.44 21.18 -2.89
CA VAL A 138 -15.74 21.13 -1.46
C VAL A 138 -14.44 21.23 -0.65
N LEU A 139 -13.45 20.39 -0.97
CA LEU A 139 -12.16 20.35 -0.28
C LEU A 139 -11.43 21.70 -0.40
N ALA A 140 -11.42 22.29 -1.59
CA ALA A 140 -10.82 23.60 -1.84
C ALA A 140 -11.49 24.71 -1.02
N ARG A 141 -12.82 24.69 -0.89
CA ARG A 141 -13.56 25.65 -0.04
C ARG A 141 -13.19 25.49 1.44
N VAL A 142 -13.06 24.25 1.92
CA VAL A 142 -12.64 23.98 3.30
C VAL A 142 -11.25 24.56 3.53
N MET A 143 -10.28 24.26 2.67
CA MET A 143 -8.90 24.76 2.80
C MET A 143 -8.83 26.29 2.68
N ALA A 144 -9.42 26.88 1.64
CA ALA A 144 -9.43 28.33 1.42
C ALA A 144 -10.05 29.08 2.62
N LYS A 145 -11.17 28.59 3.15
CA LYS A 145 -11.86 29.23 4.28
C LYS A 145 -11.09 29.09 5.58
N THR A 146 -10.54 27.91 5.86
CA THR A 146 -9.85 27.64 7.14
C THR A 146 -8.45 28.23 7.15
N MET A 147 -7.61 27.83 6.20
CA MET A 147 -6.21 28.25 6.10
C MET A 147 -6.07 29.71 5.67
N GLY A 148 -7.03 30.26 4.91
CA GLY A 148 -6.94 31.61 4.37
C GLY A 148 -6.02 31.72 3.15
N THR A 149 -5.85 30.61 2.43
CA THR A 149 -5.15 30.51 1.15
C THR A 149 -6.02 31.03 0.01
N SER A 150 -5.40 31.33 -1.14
CA SER A 150 -6.14 31.79 -2.31
C SER A 150 -7.03 30.68 -2.88
N GLY A 151 -8.06 31.08 -3.64
CA GLY A 151 -8.98 30.14 -4.24
C GLY A 151 -8.29 29.26 -5.27
N ALA A 152 -7.38 29.82 -6.06
CA ALA A 152 -6.65 29.08 -7.07
C ALA A 152 -5.70 28.03 -6.46
N GLU A 153 -4.85 28.41 -5.50
CA GLU A 153 -3.93 27.44 -4.90
C GLU A 153 -4.65 26.36 -4.09
N SER A 154 -5.78 26.71 -3.44
CA SER A 154 -6.61 25.74 -2.71
C SER A 154 -7.30 24.76 -3.65
N LEU A 155 -7.74 25.22 -4.83
CA LEU A 155 -8.36 24.38 -5.83
C LEU A 155 -7.33 23.43 -6.47
N SER A 156 -6.13 23.92 -6.77
CA SER A 156 -5.04 23.10 -7.28
C SER A 156 -4.58 22.06 -6.24
N ALA A 157 -4.42 22.44 -4.98
CA ALA A 157 -4.09 21.51 -3.90
C ALA A 157 -5.16 20.43 -3.69
N ALA A 158 -6.44 20.79 -3.79
CA ALA A 158 -7.54 19.83 -3.71
C ALA A 158 -7.59 18.89 -4.92
N ALA A 159 -7.30 19.40 -6.12
CA ALA A 159 -7.25 18.58 -7.34
C ALA A 159 -6.12 17.56 -7.30
N ASN A 160 -4.95 17.94 -6.78
CA ASN A 160 -3.77 17.08 -6.63
C ASN A 160 -4.01 15.81 -5.78
N ILE A 161 -5.10 15.74 -5.01
CA ILE A 161 -5.51 14.52 -4.29
C ILE A 161 -5.88 13.39 -5.26
N PHE A 162 -6.39 13.74 -6.45
CA PHE A 162 -6.97 12.81 -7.40
C PHE A 162 -6.20 12.75 -8.72
N VAL A 163 -5.69 13.89 -9.18
CA VAL A 163 -4.96 14.02 -10.45
C VAL A 163 -3.51 14.41 -10.21
N GLY A 164 -2.65 14.24 -11.21
CA GLY A 164 -1.22 14.47 -11.05
C GLY A 164 -0.81 15.94 -11.10
N GLN A 165 0.50 16.14 -10.93
CA GLN A 165 1.14 17.45 -10.81
C GLN A 165 1.03 18.34 -12.07
N THR A 166 0.72 17.75 -13.23
CA THR A 166 0.54 18.46 -14.51
C THR A 166 -0.92 18.72 -14.83
N GLU A 167 -1.83 17.89 -14.34
CA GLU A 167 -3.27 18.02 -14.59
C GLU A 167 -3.94 18.92 -13.56
N ALA A 168 -3.52 18.87 -12.30
CA ALA A 168 -4.13 19.67 -11.24
C ALA A 168 -4.08 21.19 -11.53
N PRO A 169 -3.02 21.77 -12.10
CA PRO A 169 -3.00 23.19 -12.46
C PRO A 169 -3.99 23.58 -13.58
N LEU A 170 -4.51 22.63 -14.37
CA LEU A 170 -5.47 22.92 -15.44
C LEU A 170 -6.81 23.44 -14.89
N VAL A 171 -7.19 23.02 -13.68
CA VAL A 171 -8.43 23.49 -13.03
C VAL A 171 -8.38 24.97 -12.64
N VAL A 172 -7.19 25.56 -12.66
CA VAL A 172 -6.88 26.97 -12.38
C VAL A 172 -6.13 27.65 -13.53
N ARG A 173 -6.15 27.05 -14.72
CA ARG A 173 -5.46 27.53 -15.93
C ARG A 173 -5.56 29.05 -16.14
N PRO A 174 -6.73 29.71 -16.00
CA PRO A 174 -6.85 31.15 -16.23
C PRO A 174 -5.96 32.01 -15.31
N TYR A 175 -5.61 31.51 -14.12
CA TYR A 175 -4.90 32.27 -13.09
C TYR A 175 -3.40 31.98 -13.04
N VAL A 176 -2.93 30.88 -13.62
CA VAL A 176 -1.51 30.46 -13.52
C VAL A 176 -0.55 31.54 -14.01
N ASN A 177 -0.94 32.30 -15.03
CA ASN A 177 -0.10 33.37 -15.57
C ASN A 177 0.02 34.58 -14.60
N THR A 178 -1.01 34.87 -13.82
CA THR A 178 -1.09 36.01 -12.89
C THR A 178 -0.77 35.66 -11.44
N MET A 179 -0.61 34.38 -11.12
CA MET A 179 -0.28 33.90 -9.77
C MET A 179 0.96 34.56 -9.17
N THR A 180 0.90 34.85 -7.87
CA THR A 180 2.08 35.30 -7.11
C THR A 180 3.13 34.18 -7.06
N LYS A 181 4.37 34.50 -6.65
CA LYS A 181 5.40 33.47 -6.45
C LYS A 181 5.03 32.48 -5.33
N SER A 182 4.27 32.93 -4.34
CA SER A 182 3.81 32.08 -3.24
C SER A 182 2.72 31.11 -3.73
N GLU A 183 1.76 31.58 -4.55
CA GLU A 183 0.77 30.72 -5.21
C GLU A 183 1.42 29.72 -6.17
N LEU A 184 2.40 30.15 -6.97
CA LEU A 184 3.13 29.24 -7.86
C LEU A 184 3.88 28.16 -7.06
N LEU A 185 4.56 28.54 -5.98
CA LEU A 185 5.22 27.56 -5.13
C LEU A 185 4.19 26.58 -4.51
N ALA A 186 3.01 27.06 -4.11
CA ALA A 186 1.96 26.24 -3.54
C ALA A 186 1.44 25.18 -4.53
N ILE A 187 1.17 25.54 -5.79
CA ILE A 187 0.73 24.56 -6.79
C ILE A 187 1.83 23.54 -7.14
N MET A 188 3.09 23.99 -7.21
CA MET A 188 4.24 23.12 -7.48
C MET A 188 4.49 22.14 -6.32
N THR A 189 4.48 22.66 -5.09
CA THR A 189 4.65 21.87 -3.85
C THR A 189 3.50 20.88 -3.69
N GLY A 190 2.26 21.32 -3.96
CA GLY A 190 1.07 20.47 -3.96
C GLY A 190 1.21 19.27 -4.90
N GLY A 191 1.65 19.51 -6.14
CA GLY A 191 1.86 18.43 -7.10
C GLY A 191 2.97 17.45 -6.72
N MET A 192 4.03 17.90 -6.05
CA MET A 192 5.11 17.04 -5.57
C MET A 192 4.77 16.31 -4.26
N ALA A 193 3.80 16.79 -3.49
CA ALA A 193 3.42 16.21 -2.21
C ALA A 193 2.37 15.08 -2.34
N THR A 194 1.79 14.89 -3.52
CA THR A 194 0.74 13.91 -3.78
C THR A 194 1.09 13.00 -4.96
N VAL A 195 0.26 11.99 -5.18
CA VAL A 195 0.33 11.08 -6.32
C VAL A 195 -0.98 11.08 -7.08
N ALA A 196 -0.92 10.84 -8.39
CA ALA A 196 -2.10 10.71 -9.24
C ALA A 196 -2.83 9.40 -8.96
N GLY A 197 -4.17 9.41 -9.04
CA GLY A 197 -4.99 8.21 -8.83
C GLY A 197 -4.65 7.05 -9.76
N GLY A 198 -4.23 7.33 -11.00
CA GLY A 198 -3.80 6.31 -11.96
C GLY A 198 -2.57 5.50 -11.52
N ILE A 199 -1.59 6.18 -10.93
CA ILE A 199 -0.35 5.54 -10.45
C ILE A 199 -0.56 4.97 -9.03
N LEU A 200 -1.40 5.58 -8.21
CA LEU A 200 -1.73 5.08 -6.87
C LEU A 200 -2.15 3.61 -6.90
N ALA A 201 -2.94 3.21 -7.90
CA ALA A 201 -3.39 1.84 -8.04
C ALA A 201 -2.24 0.85 -8.36
N ALA A 202 -1.17 1.31 -9.02
CA ALA A 202 0.05 0.51 -9.20
C ALA A 202 0.76 0.25 -7.86
N TYR A 203 0.83 1.26 -6.98
CA TYR A 203 1.41 1.09 -5.65
C TYR A 203 0.58 0.16 -4.75
N VAL A 204 -0.75 0.21 -4.87
CA VAL A 204 -1.63 -0.78 -4.22
C VAL A 204 -1.31 -2.18 -4.72
N ALA A 205 -1.18 -2.38 -6.03
CA ALA A 205 -0.85 -3.68 -6.60
C ALA A 205 0.52 -4.22 -6.13
N PHE A 206 1.50 -3.33 -5.85
CA PHE A 206 2.80 -3.75 -5.32
C PHE A 206 2.76 -4.26 -3.89
N LEU A 207 1.92 -3.67 -3.05
CA LEU A 207 1.99 -3.83 -1.61
C LEU A 207 0.77 -4.52 -1.00
N SER A 208 -0.28 -4.81 -1.77
CA SER A 208 -1.52 -5.42 -1.26
C SER A 208 -1.30 -6.81 -0.64
N GLU A 209 -0.29 -7.55 -1.08
CA GLU A 209 0.11 -8.83 -0.47
C GLU A 209 0.78 -8.65 0.90
N ALA A 210 1.51 -7.56 1.08
CA ALA A 210 2.26 -7.22 2.29
C ALA A 210 1.41 -6.48 3.33
N ILE A 211 0.58 -5.54 2.85
CA ILE A 211 -0.20 -4.60 3.64
C ILE A 211 -1.63 -4.66 3.05
N PRO A 212 -2.52 -5.51 3.60
CA PRO A 212 -3.86 -5.75 3.03
C PRO A 212 -4.75 -4.51 2.90
N ASP A 213 -4.43 -3.47 3.67
CA ASP A 213 -5.14 -2.21 3.77
C ASP A 213 -4.38 -1.02 3.16
N ILE A 214 -3.40 -1.31 2.31
CA ILE A 214 -2.55 -0.30 1.68
C ILE A 214 -3.32 0.76 0.88
N ALA A 215 -4.43 0.38 0.25
CA ALA A 215 -5.22 1.30 -0.54
C ALA A 215 -5.85 2.38 0.34
N GLY A 216 -6.33 2.02 1.52
CA GLY A 216 -6.80 2.98 2.51
C GLY A 216 -5.69 3.94 2.96
N HIS A 217 -4.48 3.42 3.21
CA HIS A 217 -3.33 4.22 3.60
C HIS A 217 -2.88 5.21 2.52
N LEU A 218 -2.76 4.77 1.27
CA LEU A 218 -2.37 5.63 0.15
C LEU A 218 -3.42 6.73 -0.11
N MET A 219 -4.71 6.40 -0.02
CA MET A 219 -5.78 7.40 -0.15
C MET A 219 -5.75 8.42 0.99
N ALA A 220 -5.55 7.97 2.23
CA ALA A 220 -5.38 8.85 3.38
C ALA A 220 -4.16 9.77 3.21
N ALA A 221 -3.04 9.23 2.74
CA ALA A 221 -1.83 10.00 2.46
C ALA A 221 -2.11 11.13 1.45
N SER A 222 -2.76 10.83 0.32
CA SER A 222 -3.12 11.84 -0.69
C SER A 222 -3.98 12.97 -0.12
N VAL A 223 -5.01 12.65 0.68
CA VAL A 223 -5.90 13.65 1.29
C VAL A 223 -5.16 14.49 2.33
N MET A 224 -4.35 13.86 3.18
CA MET A 224 -3.57 14.55 4.22
C MET A 224 -2.47 15.43 3.62
N SER A 225 -1.91 15.05 2.47
CA SER A 225 -0.83 15.81 1.81
C SER A 225 -1.28 17.16 1.27
N ALA A 226 -2.55 17.35 0.90
CA ALA A 226 -3.03 18.63 0.39
C ALA A 226 -2.87 19.81 1.40
N PRO A 227 -3.41 19.75 2.63
CA PRO A 227 -3.16 20.80 3.63
C PRO A 227 -1.69 20.86 4.08
N ALA A 228 -0.98 19.72 4.08
CA ALA A 228 0.45 19.67 4.38
C ALA A 228 1.28 20.51 3.41
N ALA A 229 1.02 20.32 2.11
CA ALA A 229 1.72 20.98 1.03
C ALA A 229 1.46 22.49 1.04
N LEU A 230 0.21 22.90 1.22
CA LEU A 230 -0.14 24.32 1.36
C LEU A 230 0.57 24.95 2.56
N MET A 231 0.58 24.28 3.71
CA MET A 231 1.29 24.76 4.88
C MET A 231 2.78 24.95 4.61
N ILE A 232 3.45 23.90 4.12
CA ILE A 232 4.90 23.96 3.89
C ILE A 232 5.24 24.99 2.81
N ALA A 233 4.50 25.05 1.70
CA ALA A 233 4.70 26.05 0.67
C ALA A 233 4.60 27.47 1.23
N LYS A 234 3.61 27.73 2.09
CA LYS A 234 3.40 29.04 2.71
C LYS A 234 4.37 29.36 3.84
N ILE A 235 5.07 28.36 4.40
CA ILE A 235 6.24 28.59 5.26
C ILE A 235 7.45 28.95 4.39
N LEU A 236 7.69 28.20 3.32
CA LEU A 236 8.86 28.35 2.44
C LEU A 236 8.86 29.69 1.68
N ILE A 237 7.72 30.09 1.12
CA ILE A 237 7.51 31.42 0.54
C ILE A 237 6.15 31.93 1.01
N PRO A 238 6.11 32.74 2.08
CA PRO A 238 4.86 33.34 2.54
C PRO A 238 4.27 34.32 1.53
N GLU A 239 2.94 34.47 1.57
CA GLU A 239 2.23 35.38 0.69
C GLU A 239 2.47 36.84 1.11
N THR A 240 3.07 37.61 0.21
CA THR A 240 3.38 39.04 0.39
C THR A 240 2.61 39.93 -0.56
N GLN A 241 2.02 39.35 -1.62
CA GLN A 241 1.23 40.06 -2.61
C GLN A 241 -0.26 39.78 -2.39
N VAL A 242 -1.12 40.43 -3.19
CA VAL A 242 -2.57 40.21 -3.15
C VAL A 242 -2.95 39.25 -4.27
N PRO A 243 -3.39 38.01 -3.97
CA PRO A 243 -3.85 37.07 -4.98
C PRO A 243 -5.10 37.57 -5.72
N GLU A 244 -5.16 37.38 -7.03
CA GLU A 244 -6.29 37.81 -7.87
C GLU A 244 -7.61 37.14 -7.45
N THR A 245 -7.55 35.86 -7.07
CA THR A 245 -8.74 35.10 -6.72
C THR A 245 -9.26 35.37 -5.30
N GLY A 246 -8.45 35.98 -4.42
CA GLY A 246 -8.75 36.02 -2.98
C GLY A 246 -9.14 34.64 -2.47
N SER A 247 -10.18 34.53 -1.63
CA SER A 247 -10.74 33.22 -1.21
C SER A 247 -11.82 32.66 -2.15
N THR A 248 -11.99 33.25 -3.35
CA THR A 248 -13.07 32.90 -4.28
C THR A 248 -12.70 31.67 -5.09
N ILE A 249 -13.53 30.61 -5.01
CA ILE A 249 -13.33 29.40 -5.79
C ILE A 249 -14.04 29.53 -7.14
N ARG A 250 -13.25 29.65 -8.22
CA ARG A 250 -13.72 29.61 -9.60
C ARG A 250 -12.92 28.56 -10.35
N MET A 251 -13.55 27.42 -10.60
CA MET A 251 -12.93 26.31 -11.32
C MET A 251 -13.22 26.42 -12.81
N SER A 252 -12.19 26.29 -13.64
CA SER A 252 -12.35 26.09 -15.08
C SER A 252 -12.59 24.61 -15.35
N VAL A 253 -13.70 24.29 -16.02
CA VAL A 253 -14.01 22.92 -16.46
C VAL A 253 -13.97 22.91 -17.98
N GLU A 254 -12.82 22.58 -18.55
CA GLU A 254 -12.73 22.23 -19.97
C GLU A 254 -13.21 20.78 -20.13
N LYS A 255 -14.30 20.57 -20.88
CA LYS A 255 -14.78 19.23 -21.26
C LYS A 255 -14.24 18.92 -22.65
N ASN A 256 -13.22 18.06 -22.71
CA ASN A 256 -12.57 17.70 -23.98
C ASN A 256 -13.19 16.47 -24.66
N ALA A 257 -14.03 15.72 -23.95
CA ALA A 257 -14.73 14.55 -24.49
C ALA A 257 -16.19 14.88 -24.84
N ALA A 258 -16.66 14.34 -25.96
CA ALA A 258 -18.02 14.51 -26.46
C ALA A 258 -19.06 13.77 -25.60
N ASN A 259 -18.70 12.62 -25.04
CA ASN A 259 -19.55 11.81 -24.17
C ASN A 259 -18.71 10.93 -23.24
N VAL A 260 -19.37 10.14 -22.38
CA VAL A 260 -18.71 9.27 -21.40
C VAL A 260 -17.84 8.19 -22.05
N ILE A 261 -18.24 7.66 -23.21
CA ILE A 261 -17.48 6.63 -23.92
C ILE A 261 -16.20 7.23 -24.51
N ASP A 262 -16.32 8.42 -25.12
CA ASP A 262 -15.17 9.19 -25.60
C ASP A 262 -14.21 9.54 -24.45
N ALA A 263 -14.72 9.94 -23.29
CA ALA A 263 -13.91 10.20 -22.10
C ALA A 263 -13.16 8.94 -21.63
N ALA A 264 -13.82 7.77 -21.65
CA ALA A 264 -13.19 6.50 -21.32
C ALA A 264 -12.08 6.13 -22.30
N ALA A 265 -12.31 6.31 -23.61
CA ALA A 265 -11.34 6.01 -24.67
C ALA A 265 -10.11 6.93 -24.60
N GLN A 266 -10.33 8.24 -24.41
CA GLN A 266 -9.24 9.21 -24.21
C GLN A 266 -8.44 8.88 -22.95
N GLY A 267 -9.12 8.63 -21.82
CA GLY A 267 -8.44 8.27 -20.58
C GLY A 267 -7.67 6.94 -20.66
N ALA A 268 -8.14 5.97 -21.44
CA ALA A 268 -7.40 4.74 -21.69
C ALA A 268 -6.13 4.98 -22.54
N ALA A 269 -6.19 5.86 -23.55
CA ALA A 269 -5.04 6.24 -24.36
C ALA A 269 -3.98 7.02 -23.55
N ASP A 270 -4.43 7.95 -22.70
CA ASP A 270 -3.58 8.67 -21.76
C ASP A 270 -2.92 7.69 -20.78
N GLY A 271 -3.71 6.74 -20.25
CA GLY A 271 -3.23 5.68 -19.37
C GLY A 271 -2.21 4.75 -20.04
N LEU A 272 -2.37 4.45 -21.33
CA LEU A 272 -1.40 3.65 -22.09
C LEU A 272 -0.07 4.39 -22.21
N THR A 273 -0.11 5.68 -22.56
CA THR A 273 1.10 6.52 -22.64
C THR A 273 1.80 6.57 -21.28
N LEU A 274 1.03 6.74 -20.21
CA LEU A 274 1.54 6.74 -18.84
C LEU A 274 2.19 5.40 -18.47
N ALA A 275 1.53 4.28 -18.75
CA ALA A 275 2.04 2.94 -18.47
C ALA A 275 3.32 2.63 -19.25
N MET A 276 3.40 2.99 -20.53
CA MET A 276 4.61 2.84 -21.34
C MET A 276 5.77 3.68 -20.78
N ASN A 277 5.49 4.94 -20.40
CA ASN A 277 6.49 5.80 -19.78
C ASN A 277 7.00 5.21 -18.47
N VAL A 278 6.13 4.67 -17.62
CA VAL A 278 6.51 4.00 -16.37
C VAL A 278 7.37 2.76 -16.63
N GLY A 279 6.95 1.89 -17.56
CA GLY A 279 7.71 0.68 -17.90
C GLY A 279 9.10 1.00 -18.45
N ALA A 280 9.20 1.96 -19.38
CA ALA A 280 10.47 2.40 -19.93
C ALA A 280 11.37 3.04 -18.85
N MET A 281 10.78 3.87 -17.99
CA MET A 281 11.47 4.54 -16.90
C MET A 281 12.08 3.55 -15.89
N LEU A 282 11.32 2.51 -15.50
CA LEU A 282 11.82 1.48 -14.59
C LEU A 282 12.99 0.70 -15.18
N LEU A 283 12.84 0.24 -16.43
CA LEU A 283 13.90 -0.49 -17.13
C LEU A 283 15.19 0.34 -17.14
N VAL A 284 15.10 1.60 -17.54
CA VAL A 284 16.26 2.49 -17.64
C VAL A 284 16.86 2.79 -16.27
N PHE A 285 16.05 3.15 -15.27
CA PHE A 285 16.61 3.53 -13.96
C PHE A 285 17.19 2.37 -13.18
N ILE A 286 16.60 1.17 -13.26
CA ILE A 286 17.19 -0.02 -12.62
C ILE A 286 18.56 -0.31 -13.25
N ALA A 287 18.67 -0.22 -14.58
CA ALA A 287 19.95 -0.38 -15.26
C ALA A 287 20.95 0.73 -14.87
N LEU A 288 20.52 1.98 -14.75
CA LEU A 288 21.38 3.09 -14.33
C LEU A 288 21.84 2.94 -12.87
N ILE A 289 21.00 2.46 -11.96
CA ILE A 289 21.41 2.15 -10.58
C ILE A 289 22.52 1.10 -10.59
N ALA A 290 22.37 0.03 -11.39
CA ALA A 290 23.41 -1.00 -11.51
C ALA A 290 24.74 -0.42 -12.05
N VAL A 291 24.67 0.48 -13.06
CA VAL A 291 25.84 1.18 -13.58
C VAL A 291 26.49 2.08 -12.52
N ILE A 292 25.70 2.76 -11.69
CA ILE A 292 26.19 3.61 -10.60
C ILE A 292 26.79 2.77 -9.46
N ASN A 293 26.21 1.60 -9.18
CA ASN A 293 26.68 0.70 -8.13
C ASN A 293 27.99 0.01 -8.50
N ALA A 294 28.22 -0.34 -9.77
CA ALA A 294 29.46 -0.99 -10.21
C ALA A 294 30.76 -0.33 -9.70
N PRO A 295 31.00 0.99 -9.85
CA PRO A 295 32.19 1.63 -9.30
C PRO A 295 32.19 1.69 -7.76
N PHE A 296 31.03 1.80 -7.12
CA PHE A 296 30.94 1.77 -5.65
C PHE A 296 31.30 0.39 -5.10
N GLU A 297 30.81 -0.67 -5.72
CA GLU A 297 31.11 -2.06 -5.37
C GLU A 297 32.61 -2.34 -5.53
N LEU A 298 33.21 -1.95 -6.65
CA LEU A 298 34.66 -2.06 -6.88
C LEU A 298 35.48 -1.32 -5.81
N PHE A 299 35.09 -0.09 -5.48
CA PHE A 299 35.76 0.67 -4.44
C PHE A 299 35.54 0.07 -3.05
N GLY A 300 34.35 -0.44 -2.78
CA GLY A 300 33.97 -1.14 -1.55
C GLY A 300 34.80 -2.40 -1.32
N GLU A 301 35.00 -3.20 -2.36
CA GLU A 301 35.89 -4.36 -2.34
C GLU A 301 37.33 -3.94 -2.03
N TRP A 302 37.82 -2.84 -2.62
CA TRP A 302 39.17 -2.33 -2.37
C TRP A 302 39.42 -1.92 -0.92
N ILE A 303 38.43 -1.32 -0.26
CA ILE A 303 38.52 -0.88 1.15
C ILE A 303 38.00 -1.92 2.16
N GLY A 304 37.48 -3.05 1.68
CA GLY A 304 36.90 -4.13 2.51
C GLY A 304 35.56 -3.79 3.17
N ILE A 305 34.77 -2.87 2.59
CA ILE A 305 33.46 -2.45 3.13
C ILE A 305 32.41 -2.49 2.00
N PRO A 306 31.25 -3.14 2.18
CA PRO A 306 30.20 -3.13 1.17
C PRO A 306 29.72 -1.70 0.91
N LEU A 307 29.73 -1.29 -0.35
CA LEU A 307 29.35 0.05 -0.75
C LEU A 307 28.45 -0.02 -1.98
N SER A 308 27.30 0.66 -1.87
CA SER A 308 26.33 0.84 -2.95
C SER A 308 25.60 2.16 -2.75
N LEU A 309 24.91 2.61 -3.79
CA LEU A 309 24.03 3.78 -3.73
C LEU A 309 22.99 3.62 -2.61
N GLU A 310 22.42 2.42 -2.45
CA GLU A 310 21.47 2.08 -1.39
C GLU A 310 22.06 2.32 0.00
N ILE A 311 23.29 1.88 0.26
CA ILE A 311 23.95 2.03 1.55
C ILE A 311 24.23 3.51 1.84
N ILE A 312 24.69 4.27 0.84
CA ILE A 312 24.98 5.69 0.97
C ILE A 312 23.70 6.46 1.28
N LEU A 313 22.65 6.24 0.48
CA LEU A 313 21.34 6.87 0.67
C LEU A 313 20.70 6.44 1.99
N GLY A 314 20.82 5.16 2.34
CA GLY A 314 20.38 4.60 3.62
C GLY A 314 20.97 5.36 4.79
N LYS A 315 22.30 5.52 4.83
CA LYS A 315 22.96 6.28 5.90
C LYS A 315 22.57 7.76 5.89
N LEU A 316 22.46 8.38 4.72
CA LEU A 316 22.12 9.81 4.58
C LEU A 316 20.71 10.11 5.09
N PHE A 317 19.73 9.26 4.78
CA PHE A 317 18.32 9.48 5.10
C PHE A 317 17.85 8.72 6.35
N SER A 318 18.68 7.87 6.97
CA SER A 318 18.36 7.20 8.25
C SER A 318 17.89 8.17 9.34
N PRO A 319 18.52 9.35 9.56
CA PRO A 319 18.06 10.29 10.56
C PRO A 319 16.65 10.83 10.26
N VAL A 320 16.33 11.01 8.97
CA VAL A 320 15.00 11.44 8.51
C VAL A 320 13.98 10.33 8.72
N ALA A 321 14.31 9.08 8.39
CA ALA A 321 13.45 7.93 8.66
C ALA A 321 13.16 7.79 10.16
N PHE A 322 14.21 7.82 10.98
CA PHE A 322 14.10 7.69 12.43
C PHE A 322 13.19 8.78 13.04
N ILE A 323 13.37 10.04 12.64
CA ILE A 323 12.60 11.14 13.23
C ILE A 323 11.11 11.13 12.82
N MET A 324 10.76 10.45 11.73
CA MET A 324 9.34 10.17 11.39
C MET A 324 8.72 9.11 12.31
N GLY A 325 9.53 8.41 13.12
CA GLY A 325 9.10 7.38 14.06
C GLY A 325 9.34 5.94 13.58
N VAL A 326 10.20 5.75 12.56
CA VAL A 326 10.70 4.43 12.15
C VAL A 326 11.68 3.91 13.22
N PRO A 327 11.59 2.65 13.68
CA PRO A 327 12.60 2.03 14.53
C PRO A 327 14.00 2.13 13.92
N TRP A 328 15.02 2.32 14.76
CA TRP A 328 16.39 2.51 14.28
C TRP A 328 16.92 1.34 13.43
N GLU A 329 16.47 0.12 13.74
CA GLU A 329 16.81 -1.11 13.01
C GLU A 329 16.32 -1.06 11.55
N ASP A 330 15.15 -0.48 11.32
CA ASP A 330 14.55 -0.34 9.99
C ASP A 330 15.00 0.96 9.28
N ALA A 331 15.60 1.91 10.02
CA ALA A 331 15.86 3.27 9.54
C ALA A 331 16.81 3.32 8.32
N SER A 332 17.78 2.40 8.23
CA SER A 332 18.67 2.32 7.07
C SER A 332 17.94 1.85 5.80
N ALA A 333 17.09 0.83 5.93
CA ALA A 333 16.31 0.31 4.81
C ALA A 333 15.32 1.37 4.32
N ILE A 334 14.55 1.98 5.24
CA ILE A 334 13.61 3.05 4.88
C ILE A 334 14.36 4.27 4.35
N GLY A 335 15.50 4.64 4.94
CA GLY A 335 16.35 5.72 4.45
C GLY A 335 16.77 5.53 2.99
N ALA A 336 17.14 4.31 2.60
CA ALA A 336 17.52 4.01 1.22
C ALA A 336 16.34 4.27 0.27
N LEU A 337 15.11 3.89 0.66
CA LEU A 337 13.90 4.15 -0.12
C LEU A 337 13.59 5.65 -0.24
N LEU A 338 13.76 6.43 0.83
CA LEU A 338 13.58 7.89 0.80
C LEU A 338 14.59 8.57 -0.13
N GLY A 339 15.85 8.10 -0.11
CA GLY A 339 16.87 8.57 -1.02
C GLY A 339 16.55 8.22 -2.47
N LYS A 340 16.17 6.97 -2.75
CA LYS A 340 15.77 6.52 -4.09
C LYS A 340 14.58 7.31 -4.61
N LYS A 341 13.57 7.55 -3.76
CA LYS A 341 12.44 8.42 -4.07
C LYS A 341 12.91 9.79 -4.56
N THR A 342 13.83 10.41 -3.82
CA THR A 342 14.28 11.79 -4.05
C THR A 342 15.14 11.90 -5.32
N VAL A 343 16.08 10.97 -5.49
CA VAL A 343 17.06 11.01 -6.58
C VAL A 343 16.48 10.50 -7.90
N ILE A 344 15.62 9.47 -7.82
CA ILE A 344 15.09 8.76 -8.98
C ILE A 344 13.60 9.07 -9.14
N ASN A 345 12.76 8.37 -8.40
CA ASN A 345 11.32 8.62 -8.26
C ASN A 345 10.73 7.66 -7.20
N GLU A 346 9.53 7.98 -6.78
CA GLU A 346 8.73 7.21 -5.83
C GLU A 346 8.28 5.84 -6.37
N PHE A 347 8.13 5.69 -7.68
CA PHE A 347 7.71 4.42 -8.27
C PHE A 347 8.76 3.31 -8.07
N VAL A 348 10.02 3.61 -8.32
CA VAL A 348 11.16 2.72 -8.02
C VAL A 348 11.22 2.42 -6.53
N ALA A 349 11.02 3.43 -5.67
CA ALA A 349 11.04 3.24 -4.23
C ALA A 349 9.89 2.34 -3.72
N PHE A 350 8.68 2.46 -4.25
CA PHE A 350 7.56 1.57 -3.93
C PHE A 350 7.80 0.14 -4.44
N TYR A 351 8.38 0.00 -5.62
CA TYR A 351 8.78 -1.31 -6.14
C TYR A 351 9.81 -1.98 -5.23
N ASP A 352 10.87 -1.28 -4.86
CA ASP A 352 11.91 -1.81 -3.96
C ASP A 352 11.36 -2.14 -2.57
N LEU A 353 10.43 -1.33 -2.05
CA LEU A 353 9.72 -1.67 -0.81
C LEU A 353 8.98 -2.99 -0.93
N SER A 354 8.32 -3.25 -2.08
CA SER A 354 7.65 -4.55 -2.31
C SER A 354 8.64 -5.71 -2.38
N GLN A 355 9.85 -5.49 -2.93
CA GLN A 355 10.87 -6.53 -3.01
C GLN A 355 11.43 -6.86 -1.63
N LEU A 356 11.73 -5.83 -0.80
CA LEU A 356 12.20 -6.03 0.57
C LEU A 356 11.24 -6.93 1.37
N VAL A 357 9.93 -6.72 1.22
CA VAL A 357 8.92 -7.56 1.87
C VAL A 357 8.89 -8.98 1.30
N LYS A 358 8.97 -9.14 -0.03
CA LYS A 358 8.96 -10.45 -0.69
C LYS A 358 10.20 -11.30 -0.38
N GLU A 359 11.35 -10.68 -0.24
CA GLU A 359 12.63 -11.32 0.08
C GLU A 359 12.74 -11.72 1.58
N GLY A 360 11.73 -11.41 2.39
CA GLY A 360 11.69 -11.78 3.80
C GLY A 360 12.49 -10.85 4.70
N THR A 361 12.82 -9.62 4.24
CA THR A 361 13.38 -8.59 5.12
C THR A 361 12.35 -8.30 6.22
N GLN A 362 12.74 -8.48 7.48
CA GLN A 362 11.87 -8.23 8.62
C GLN A 362 11.75 -6.73 8.89
N LEU A 363 10.93 -6.04 8.09
CA LEU A 363 10.47 -4.69 8.41
C LEU A 363 9.28 -4.77 9.36
N SER A 364 9.26 -3.93 10.38
CA SER A 364 8.06 -3.81 11.22
C SER A 364 6.88 -3.26 10.39
N GLU A 365 5.66 -3.68 10.73
CA GLU A 365 4.42 -3.17 10.11
C GLU A 365 4.35 -1.64 10.20
N ARG A 366 4.78 -1.09 11.35
CA ARG A 366 4.91 0.33 11.58
C ARG A 366 5.82 1.01 10.54
N SER A 367 7.00 0.46 10.29
CA SER A 367 7.94 1.00 9.30
C SER A 367 7.36 0.99 7.90
N MET A 368 6.68 -0.08 7.52
CA MET A 368 6.03 -0.20 6.23
C MET A 368 4.93 0.85 6.03
N VAL A 369 4.11 1.09 7.06
CA VAL A 369 3.10 2.16 7.04
C VAL A 369 3.76 3.53 6.94
N ILE A 370 4.73 3.86 7.80
CA ILE A 370 5.42 5.17 7.76
C ILE A 370 6.09 5.39 6.40
N ALA A 371 6.77 4.37 5.87
CA ALA A 371 7.40 4.41 4.56
C ALA A 371 6.36 4.68 3.46
N THR A 372 5.20 4.04 3.51
CA THR A 372 4.13 4.28 2.53
C THR A 372 3.74 5.76 2.45
N TYR A 373 3.52 6.42 3.59
CA TYR A 373 3.18 7.85 3.60
C TYR A 373 4.35 8.72 3.16
N ALA A 374 5.57 8.38 3.58
CA ALA A 374 6.77 9.15 3.22
C ALA A 374 7.10 9.04 1.73
N LEU A 375 6.79 7.90 1.10
CA LEU A 375 6.97 7.64 -0.33
C LEU A 375 5.82 8.18 -1.19
N CYS A 376 4.62 8.35 -0.64
CA CYS A 376 3.43 8.81 -1.36
C CYS A 376 3.50 10.30 -1.76
N GLY A 377 4.32 10.62 -2.75
CA GLY A 377 4.36 11.93 -3.41
C GLY A 377 5.41 12.01 -4.51
N PHE A 378 5.16 12.81 -5.55
CA PHE A 378 6.07 13.01 -6.68
C PHE A 378 7.31 13.88 -6.38
N SER A 379 7.76 13.98 -5.13
CA SER A 379 8.88 14.85 -4.73
C SER A 379 10.23 14.23 -5.13
N ASN A 380 10.62 14.40 -6.39
CA ASN A 380 11.89 13.95 -6.96
C ASN A 380 12.46 14.98 -7.97
N PHE A 381 13.74 14.88 -8.34
CA PHE A 381 14.36 15.85 -9.28
C PHE A 381 13.70 15.87 -10.66
N SER A 382 13.25 14.71 -11.16
CA SER A 382 12.57 14.59 -12.46
C SER A 382 11.25 15.37 -12.47
N SER A 383 10.54 15.41 -11.35
CA SER A 383 9.30 16.18 -11.21
C SER A 383 9.47 17.68 -11.39
N ILE A 384 10.66 18.23 -11.13
CA ILE A 384 10.94 19.64 -11.43
C ILE A 384 10.83 19.88 -12.94
N ALA A 385 11.44 19.01 -13.75
CA ALA A 385 11.38 19.11 -15.20
C ALA A 385 9.95 18.89 -15.72
N ILE A 386 9.23 17.91 -15.16
CA ILE A 386 7.82 17.64 -15.49
C ILE A 386 6.94 18.86 -15.23
N GLN A 387 7.11 19.54 -14.09
CA GLN A 387 6.33 20.74 -13.76
C GLN A 387 6.72 21.95 -14.62
N ILE A 388 8.00 22.15 -14.93
CA ILE A 388 8.43 23.21 -15.86
C ILE A 388 7.81 22.99 -17.25
N GLY A 389 7.75 21.73 -17.70
CA GLY A 389 7.11 21.35 -18.96
C GLY A 389 5.60 21.54 -18.95
N GLY A 390 4.90 20.91 -18.00
CA GLY A 390 3.45 20.92 -17.92
C GLY A 390 2.86 22.27 -17.51
N ILE A 391 3.27 22.82 -16.36
CA ILE A 391 2.78 24.13 -15.89
C ILE A 391 3.29 25.24 -16.81
N GLY A 392 4.52 25.12 -17.31
CA GLY A 392 5.05 26.07 -18.30
C GLY A 392 4.37 25.98 -19.67
N GLY A 393 3.70 24.87 -20.00
CA GLY A 393 2.81 24.77 -21.17
C GLY A 393 1.53 25.58 -20.98
N ILE A 394 1.05 25.71 -19.73
CA ILE A 394 -0.12 26.52 -19.37
C ILE A 394 0.23 28.01 -19.37
N ALA A 395 1.39 28.38 -18.80
CA ALA A 395 1.86 29.75 -18.72
C ALA A 395 3.33 29.87 -19.19
N PRO A 396 3.58 29.99 -20.51
CA PRO A 396 4.94 30.01 -21.07
C PRO A 396 5.85 31.10 -20.49
N GLY A 397 5.28 32.29 -20.19
CA GLY A 397 6.02 33.40 -19.59
C GLY A 397 6.50 33.14 -18.15
N ARG A 398 6.01 32.09 -17.48
CA ARG A 398 6.35 31.75 -16.10
C ARG A 398 7.38 30.62 -15.98
N LYS A 399 7.86 30.03 -17.08
CA LYS A 399 8.87 28.94 -17.05
C LYS A 399 10.12 29.28 -16.24
N GLY A 400 10.59 30.53 -16.32
CA GLY A 400 11.73 31.01 -15.54
C GLY A 400 11.47 31.05 -14.03
N ASP A 401 10.25 31.39 -13.62
CA ASP A 401 9.84 31.33 -12.21
C ASP A 401 9.77 29.88 -11.73
N LEU A 402 9.13 29.00 -12.50
CA LEU A 402 9.02 27.56 -12.18
C LEU A 402 10.39 26.93 -11.98
N ALA A 403 11.34 27.20 -12.87
CA ALA A 403 12.71 26.70 -12.76
C ALA A 403 13.42 27.17 -11.48
N ARG A 404 13.26 28.46 -11.11
CA ARG A 404 13.85 29.02 -9.88
C ARG A 404 13.20 28.47 -8.60
N LEU A 405 11.92 28.13 -8.66
CA LEU A 405 11.16 27.58 -7.54
C LEU A 405 11.34 26.06 -7.40
N GLY A 406 11.78 25.35 -8.43
CA GLY A 406 11.80 23.89 -8.51
C GLY A 406 12.43 23.18 -7.31
N LEU A 407 13.65 23.55 -6.91
CA LEU A 407 14.31 22.93 -5.74
C LEU A 407 13.57 23.21 -4.44
N LYS A 408 12.94 24.38 -4.32
CA LYS A 408 12.16 24.75 -3.13
C LYS A 408 10.82 24.01 -3.10
N ALA A 409 10.20 23.80 -4.25
CA ALA A 409 9.00 22.98 -4.39
C ALA A 409 9.30 21.51 -4.06
N LEU A 410 10.45 20.99 -4.51
CA LEU A 410 10.92 19.64 -4.20
C LEU A 410 11.06 19.44 -2.69
N LEU A 411 11.82 20.33 -2.03
CA LEU A 411 11.95 20.34 -0.58
C LEU A 411 10.58 20.41 0.11
N GLY A 412 9.71 21.29 -0.38
CA GLY A 412 8.37 21.44 0.17
C GLY A 412 7.52 20.17 0.07
N GLY A 413 7.56 19.51 -1.09
CA GLY A 413 6.83 18.27 -1.34
C GLY A 413 7.34 17.13 -0.47
N SER A 414 8.65 17.01 -0.32
CA SER A 414 9.25 16.00 0.56
C SER A 414 8.89 16.22 2.03
N LEU A 415 9.01 17.45 2.54
CA LEU A 415 8.63 17.78 3.91
C LEU A 415 7.14 17.56 4.17
N ALA A 416 6.27 17.84 3.19
CA ALA A 416 4.84 17.54 3.28
C ALA A 416 4.58 16.03 3.42
N CYS A 417 5.26 15.19 2.62
CA CYS A 417 5.17 13.72 2.75
C CYS A 417 5.71 13.22 4.09
N PHE A 418 6.81 13.80 4.59
CA PHE A 418 7.40 13.40 5.87
C PHE A 418 6.54 13.80 7.05
N LEU A 419 5.85 14.94 6.95
CA LEU A 419 4.84 15.35 7.93
C LEU A 419 3.66 14.39 7.96
N THR A 420 3.10 14.03 6.80
CA THR A 420 1.98 13.05 6.76
C THR A 420 2.41 11.69 7.28
N ALA A 421 3.64 11.25 6.99
CA ALA A 421 4.23 10.03 7.54
C ALA A 421 4.40 10.08 9.06
N SER A 422 4.85 11.20 9.61
CA SER A 422 4.97 11.39 11.06
C SER A 422 3.60 11.36 11.74
N VAL A 423 2.59 12.01 11.14
CA VAL A 423 1.20 11.97 11.64
C VAL A 423 0.65 10.54 11.60
N ALA A 424 0.83 9.82 10.49
CA ALA A 424 0.43 8.42 10.39
C ALA A 424 1.13 7.58 11.46
N GLY A 425 2.45 7.71 11.60
CA GLY A 425 3.24 7.02 12.61
C GLY A 425 2.80 7.32 14.04
N ILE A 426 2.39 8.54 14.37
CA ILE A 426 1.83 8.86 15.70
C ILE A 426 0.51 8.11 15.93
N LEU A 427 -0.36 8.08 14.92
CA LEU A 427 -1.72 7.56 15.07
C LEU A 427 -1.79 6.04 14.97
N THR A 428 -0.84 5.38 14.31
CA THR A 428 -0.79 3.92 14.15
C THR A 428 0.04 3.23 15.24
N VAL A 429 0.37 3.90 16.35
CA VAL A 429 1.03 3.25 17.49
C VAL A 429 0.14 2.17 18.10
N GLY A 430 0.64 0.94 18.11
CA GLY A 430 -0.11 -0.25 18.53
C GLY A 430 -1.19 -0.68 17.53
N TYR A 431 -1.12 -0.22 16.28
CA TYR A 431 -1.83 -0.82 15.17
C TYR A 431 -1.11 -2.12 14.81
N THR A 432 -1.66 -3.24 15.25
CA THR A 432 -1.55 -4.49 14.50
C THR A 432 -2.69 -4.47 13.49
N SER A 433 -2.46 -4.96 12.28
CA SER A 433 -3.54 -5.34 11.35
C SER A 433 -4.33 -6.53 11.90
N ASP A 434 -4.94 -6.33 13.07
CA ASP A 434 -5.70 -7.32 13.76
C ASP A 434 -7.05 -7.43 13.07
N LYS A 435 -7.21 -8.53 12.31
CA LYS A 435 -8.48 -8.92 11.68
C LYS A 435 -9.62 -9.04 12.71
N SER A 436 -9.31 -9.11 14.02
CA SER A 436 -10.30 -9.16 15.11
C SER A 436 -11.06 -7.85 15.34
N LEU A 437 -10.50 -6.70 14.95
CA LEU A 437 -11.14 -5.39 15.15
C LEU A 437 -12.40 -5.17 14.27
N PHE A 438 -12.63 -6.07 13.32
CA PHE A 438 -13.69 -5.98 12.31
C PHE A 438 -14.65 -7.17 12.30
N THR A 439 -14.45 -8.17 13.17
CA THR A 439 -15.48 -9.18 13.38
C THR A 439 -16.59 -8.57 14.21
N ASN A 440 -17.76 -8.39 13.59
CA ASN A 440 -19.01 -8.28 14.32
C ASN A 440 -19.04 -9.42 15.34
N ASP A 441 -19.17 -9.08 16.63
CA ASP A 441 -19.67 -9.99 17.66
C ASP A 441 -21.07 -10.46 17.25
N LYS A 442 -21.08 -11.46 16.38
CA LYS A 442 -22.08 -12.49 16.31
C LYS A 442 -21.27 -13.76 16.42
N THR A 443 -21.37 -14.40 17.57
CA THR A 443 -21.24 -15.85 17.69
C THR A 443 -21.95 -16.48 16.50
N THR A 444 -21.19 -16.74 15.45
CA THR A 444 -21.65 -17.42 14.26
C THR A 444 -21.31 -18.86 14.55
N GLU A 445 -22.31 -19.63 15.00
CA GLU A 445 -22.25 -21.08 14.90
C GLU A 445 -21.65 -21.43 13.55
N VAL A 446 -20.54 -22.16 13.57
CA VAL A 446 -19.87 -22.67 12.38
C VAL A 446 -20.86 -23.63 11.70
N LYS A 447 -21.69 -23.10 10.80
CA LYS A 447 -22.54 -23.91 9.94
C LYS A 447 -21.63 -24.69 9.00
N LYS A 448 -21.58 -26.02 9.24
CA LYS A 448 -21.17 -27.10 8.33
C LYS A 448 -20.14 -26.66 7.27
N VAL A 449 -18.86 -26.88 7.55
CA VAL A 449 -17.81 -26.98 6.52
C VAL A 449 -18.17 -28.17 5.63
N SER A 450 -18.81 -27.92 4.49
CA SER A 450 -19.40 -28.98 3.68
C SER A 450 -18.42 -29.63 2.70
N GLN A 451 -17.25 -29.07 2.42
CA GLN A 451 -16.23 -29.72 1.59
C GLN A 451 -14.81 -29.24 1.96
N ILE A 452 -13.99 -30.15 2.49
CA ILE A 452 -12.53 -29.99 2.54
C ILE A 452 -11.97 -30.92 1.45
N ARG A 453 -11.35 -30.35 0.41
CA ARG A 453 -10.61 -31.14 -0.59
C ARG A 453 -9.20 -31.42 -0.09
N PHE A 454 -8.81 -32.70 -0.11
CA PHE A 454 -7.44 -33.12 0.13
C PHE A 454 -6.77 -33.42 -1.22
N SER A 455 -5.52 -32.96 -1.39
CA SER A 455 -4.69 -33.33 -2.54
C SER A 455 -3.35 -33.84 -2.02
N PHE A 456 -3.08 -35.12 -2.26
CA PHE A 456 -1.81 -35.75 -1.89
C PHE A 456 -0.79 -35.44 -2.99
N PHE A 457 0.20 -34.59 -2.69
CA PHE A 457 1.31 -34.29 -3.59
C PHE A 457 2.57 -34.99 -3.08
N GLU A 458 3.02 -36.01 -3.81
CA GLU A 458 4.27 -36.78 -3.64
C GLU A 458 4.54 -37.44 -2.27
N LEU A 459 4.30 -38.77 -2.22
CA LEU A 459 4.85 -39.66 -1.19
C LEU A 459 6.06 -40.41 -1.78
N ARG A 460 7.27 -40.12 -1.27
CA ARG A 460 8.51 -40.81 -1.68
C ARG A 460 8.74 -42.02 -0.76
N ASN A 461 8.72 -43.22 -1.34
CA ASN A 461 8.89 -44.47 -0.61
C ASN A 461 10.38 -44.71 -0.28
N SER A 462 10.73 -45.08 0.96
CA SER A 462 12.10 -45.50 1.33
C SER A 462 12.19 -46.96 1.78
N LEU A 463 11.19 -47.77 1.47
CA LEU A 463 11.24 -49.22 1.71
C LEU A 463 11.84 -49.90 0.48
N THR A 464 13.15 -49.83 0.34
CA THR A 464 13.89 -50.77 -0.50
C THR A 464 13.95 -52.10 0.23
N GLY A 465 13.22 -53.12 -0.24
CA GLY A 465 13.60 -54.51 0.03
C GLY A 465 12.54 -55.55 0.34
N GLU A 466 11.25 -55.22 0.53
CA GLU A 466 10.24 -56.24 0.83
C GLU A 466 9.00 -56.11 -0.07
N THR A 467 8.63 -57.21 -0.71
CA THR A 467 7.42 -57.37 -1.52
C THR A 467 6.20 -57.32 -0.61
N LEU A 468 5.32 -56.31 -0.79
CA LEU A 468 4.06 -56.21 -0.06
C LEU A 468 3.15 -57.42 -0.41
N PRO A 469 2.47 -58.06 0.57
CA PRO A 469 1.47 -59.09 0.31
C PRO A 469 0.28 -58.58 -0.53
N ASP A 470 -0.30 -59.44 -1.36
CA ASP A 470 -1.31 -59.15 -2.41
C ASP A 470 -2.55 -58.32 -1.98
N ILE A 471 -2.85 -58.27 -0.68
CA ILE A 471 -3.97 -57.47 -0.13
C ILE A 471 -3.61 -55.98 -0.05
N GLN A 472 -2.33 -55.64 0.17
CA GLN A 472 -1.87 -54.26 0.32
C GLN A 472 -1.72 -53.55 -1.04
N ALA A 473 -1.46 -54.28 -2.13
CA ALA A 473 -1.41 -53.73 -3.49
C ALA A 473 -2.78 -53.22 -4.00
N LYS A 474 -3.87 -53.91 -3.62
CA LYS A 474 -5.25 -53.52 -3.99
C LYS A 474 -5.71 -52.22 -3.33
N GLN A 475 -5.34 -51.98 -2.08
CA GLN A 475 -5.67 -50.71 -1.40
C GLN A 475 -4.84 -49.54 -1.93
N TRP A 476 -3.56 -49.77 -2.25
CA TRP A 476 -2.70 -48.79 -2.91
C TRP A 476 -3.20 -48.40 -4.32
N GLN A 477 -3.70 -49.36 -5.11
CA GLN A 477 -4.32 -49.06 -6.41
C GLN A 477 -5.62 -48.24 -6.30
N ARG A 478 -6.43 -48.48 -5.24
CA ARG A 478 -7.67 -47.71 -4.99
C ARG A 478 -7.39 -46.25 -4.63
N LEU A 479 -6.34 -46.00 -3.84
CA LEU A 479 -5.86 -44.65 -3.51
C LEU A 479 -5.30 -43.90 -4.74
N ARG A 480 -4.61 -44.62 -5.65
CA ARG A 480 -4.00 -44.03 -6.85
C ARG A 480 -5.01 -43.66 -7.94
N ASN A 481 -6.14 -44.37 -8.00
CA ASN A 481 -7.13 -44.22 -9.08
C ASN A 481 -8.30 -43.28 -8.76
N GLY A 482 -8.35 -42.67 -7.57
CA GLY A 482 -9.34 -41.62 -7.25
C GLY A 482 -10.81 -42.07 -7.19
N ILE A 483 -11.10 -43.38 -7.17
CA ILE A 483 -12.46 -43.91 -7.15
C ILE A 483 -12.91 -44.11 -5.71
N VAL A 484 -13.17 -43.03 -4.98
CA VAL A 484 -14.14 -43.09 -3.88
C VAL A 484 -14.79 -41.71 -3.67
N GLU A 485 -16.11 -41.63 -3.84
CA GLU A 485 -16.91 -40.51 -3.35
C GLU A 485 -17.03 -40.63 -1.83
N TRP A 486 -16.41 -39.71 -1.09
CA TRP A 486 -16.49 -39.69 0.37
C TRP A 486 -17.33 -38.51 0.83
N SER A 487 -18.37 -38.80 1.62
CA SER A 487 -19.22 -37.77 2.24
C SER A 487 -18.92 -37.70 3.75
N GLY A 488 -18.53 -36.50 4.21
CA GLY A 488 -18.45 -36.15 5.63
C GLY A 488 -17.13 -36.49 6.33
N ILE A 489 -16.26 -35.50 6.49
CA ILE A 489 -15.11 -35.56 7.39
C ILE A 489 -15.44 -34.67 8.59
N VAL A 490 -15.47 -35.26 9.79
CA VAL A 490 -15.59 -34.51 11.06
C VAL A 490 -14.19 -34.42 11.66
N VAL A 491 -13.71 -33.18 11.84
CA VAL A 491 -12.44 -32.90 12.52
C VAL A 491 -12.77 -32.44 13.93
N SER A 492 -12.35 -33.22 14.93
CA SER A 492 -12.35 -32.81 16.34
C SER A 492 -10.89 -32.63 16.77
N ILE A 493 -10.63 -31.60 17.56
CA ILE A 493 -9.31 -31.31 18.13
C ILE A 493 -9.50 -31.26 19.64
N SER A 494 -8.93 -32.23 20.35
CA SER A 494 -8.91 -32.25 21.82
C SER A 494 -7.52 -31.87 22.30
N GLU A 495 -7.47 -30.88 23.20
CA GLU A 495 -6.24 -30.39 23.81
C GLU A 495 -6.08 -31.07 25.18
N ASN A 496 -5.07 -31.93 25.31
CA ASN A 496 -4.75 -32.53 26.60
C ASN A 496 -3.81 -31.59 27.38
N LYS A 497 -4.34 -30.97 28.45
CA LYS A 497 -3.65 -29.93 29.24
C LYS A 497 -2.34 -30.39 29.87
N ASP A 498 -2.15 -31.70 30.04
CA ASP A 498 -0.96 -32.23 30.69
C ASP A 498 0.21 -32.52 29.74
N ASN A 499 -0.03 -32.61 28.42
CA ASN A 499 1.01 -33.05 27.45
C ASN A 499 1.17 -32.21 26.18
N ARG A 500 0.43 -31.09 26.01
CA ARG A 500 0.52 -30.24 24.81
C ARG A 500 0.43 -31.02 23.48
N GLU A 501 -0.36 -32.09 23.48
CA GLU A 501 -0.65 -32.90 22.30
C GLU A 501 -1.98 -32.45 21.70
N ALA A 502 -1.99 -32.17 20.39
CA ALA A 502 -3.23 -32.00 19.63
C ALA A 502 -3.59 -33.32 18.97
N MET A 503 -4.70 -33.92 19.42
CA MET A 503 -5.25 -35.13 18.81
C MET A 503 -6.25 -34.71 17.73
N VAL A 504 -5.94 -35.01 16.47
CA VAL A 504 -6.84 -34.78 15.34
C VAL A 504 -7.61 -36.07 15.05
N TYR A 505 -8.91 -36.06 15.32
CA TYR A 505 -9.76 -37.21 15.04
C TYR A 505 -10.27 -37.17 13.60
N PHE A 506 -10.11 -38.26 12.85
CA PHE A 506 -10.72 -38.45 11.54
C PHE A 506 -11.79 -39.54 11.66
N GLY A 507 -13.06 -39.13 11.78
CA GLY A 507 -14.17 -40.08 11.76
C GLY A 507 -14.62 -40.38 10.34
N PHE A 508 -14.74 -41.66 9.99
CA PHE A 508 -15.32 -42.12 8.73
C PHE A 508 -16.61 -42.90 9.05
N LYS A 509 -17.82 -42.38 8.75
CA LYS A 509 -19.01 -43.25 8.67
C LYS A 509 -20.25 -42.64 8.01
N ASP A 510 -21.04 -43.57 7.45
CA ASP A 510 -22.28 -43.44 6.70
C ASP A 510 -23.42 -42.73 7.45
N LYS A 511 -24.33 -42.14 6.70
CA LYS A 511 -25.20 -41.01 7.10
C LYS A 511 -26.25 -41.29 8.20
N ASP A 512 -26.47 -42.54 8.61
CA ASP A 512 -27.67 -42.93 9.38
C ASP A 512 -27.43 -43.42 10.83
N GLU A 513 -26.21 -43.40 11.37
CA GLU A 513 -25.92 -43.85 12.74
C GLU A 513 -25.19 -42.78 13.57
N LEU A 514 -25.88 -41.71 14.00
CA LEU A 514 -25.30 -40.72 14.92
C LEU A 514 -26.20 -40.43 16.12
N THR A 515 -26.27 -41.39 17.05
CA THR A 515 -26.47 -41.08 18.47
C THR A 515 -25.51 -41.91 19.33
N GLY A 516 -24.44 -41.27 19.83
CA GLY A 516 -23.78 -41.69 21.08
C GLY A 516 -22.64 -42.73 21.06
N LYS A 517 -21.89 -42.94 19.97
CA LYS A 517 -20.69 -43.83 19.99
C LYS A 517 -19.44 -43.17 19.39
N GLU A 518 -18.27 -43.48 19.97
CA GLU A 518 -16.95 -42.99 19.54
C GLU A 518 -16.56 -43.51 18.14
N PRO A 519 -15.81 -42.71 17.33
CA PRO A 519 -15.48 -43.05 15.95
C PRO A 519 -14.52 -44.24 15.82
N ALA A 520 -14.76 -45.09 14.82
CA ALA A 520 -14.17 -46.42 14.64
C ALA A 520 -12.73 -46.46 14.08
N SER A 521 -12.09 -45.32 13.79
CA SER A 521 -10.71 -45.28 13.30
C SER A 521 -10.09 -43.92 13.62
N TYR A 522 -8.82 -43.86 14.01
CA TYR A 522 -8.12 -42.60 14.28
C TYR A 522 -6.67 -42.64 13.79
N VAL A 523 -6.15 -41.48 13.35
CA VAL A 523 -4.74 -41.30 13.02
C VAL A 523 -4.10 -40.56 14.18
N ARG A 524 -3.08 -41.15 14.81
CA ARG A 524 -2.35 -40.52 15.91
C ARG A 524 -1.21 -39.67 15.36
N LEU A 525 -1.31 -38.35 15.50
CA LEU A 525 -0.29 -37.40 15.08
C LEU A 525 0.50 -36.95 16.30
N GLN A 526 1.82 -37.16 16.29
CA GLN A 526 2.72 -36.65 17.33
C GLN A 526 3.46 -35.42 16.78
N LEU A 527 3.17 -34.25 17.34
CA LEU A 527 3.74 -32.98 16.89
C LEU A 527 5.08 -32.73 17.60
N GLY A 528 6.12 -32.43 16.82
CA GLY A 528 7.48 -32.19 17.34
C GLY A 528 7.78 -30.75 17.76
N LYS A 529 6.81 -29.83 17.73
CA LYS A 529 6.96 -28.41 18.13
C LYS A 529 5.67 -27.87 18.76
N GLU A 530 5.84 -26.90 19.67
CA GLU A 530 4.75 -26.16 20.33
C GLU A 530 3.80 -25.52 19.32
N ILE A 531 2.50 -25.75 19.49
CA ILE A 531 1.44 -25.07 18.73
C ILE A 531 1.22 -23.71 19.41
N GLN A 532 1.73 -22.64 18.83
CA GLN A 532 1.28 -21.29 19.18
C GLN A 532 0.08 -20.94 18.30
N GLU A 533 -1.09 -20.83 18.95
CA GLU A 533 -2.37 -20.24 18.52
C GLU A 533 -2.93 -20.62 17.13
N MET A 534 -4.07 -21.33 17.14
CA MET A 534 -4.86 -21.63 15.94
C MET A 534 -5.70 -20.42 15.48
N PRO A 535 -5.60 -19.97 14.21
CA PRO A 535 -6.46 -18.90 13.69
C PRO A 535 -7.88 -19.41 13.34
N ASN A 536 -8.91 -18.66 13.73
CA ASN A 536 -10.35 -19.01 13.62
C ASN A 536 -10.96 -19.12 12.21
N ILE A 537 -10.17 -19.18 11.13
CA ILE A 537 -10.70 -19.34 9.76
C ILE A 537 -9.74 -20.22 8.96
N MET A 538 -10.09 -21.48 8.77
CA MET A 538 -9.29 -22.47 8.04
C MET A 538 -10.17 -23.18 6.99
N GLN A 539 -9.71 -23.19 5.73
CA GLN A 539 -10.34 -23.97 4.65
C GLN A 539 -9.49 -25.17 4.18
N SER A 540 -8.17 -25.19 4.42
CA SER A 540 -7.31 -26.34 4.08
C SER A 540 -6.05 -26.41 4.94
N ILE A 541 -5.60 -27.64 5.23
CA ILE A 541 -4.36 -27.94 5.96
C ILE A 541 -3.43 -28.70 5.00
N LYS A 542 -2.21 -28.21 4.79
CA LYS A 542 -1.16 -28.95 4.09
C LYS A 542 -0.14 -29.46 5.10
N PHE A 543 0.23 -30.73 5.00
CA PHE A 543 1.28 -31.32 5.82
C PHE A 543 2.28 -32.06 4.93
N LYS A 544 3.56 -31.93 5.27
CA LYS A 544 4.66 -32.68 4.66
C LYS A 544 5.21 -33.62 5.71
N GLY A 545 4.97 -34.91 5.56
CA GLY A 545 5.36 -35.93 6.53
C GLY A 545 6.02 -37.14 5.90
N ARG A 546 6.75 -37.91 6.71
CA ARG A 546 7.34 -39.20 6.35
C ARG A 546 6.66 -40.28 7.18
N LEU A 547 6.28 -41.39 6.55
CA LEU A 547 5.81 -42.58 7.27
C LEU A 547 6.97 -43.12 8.11
N VAL A 548 6.75 -43.30 9.40
CA VAL A 548 7.77 -43.73 10.38
C VAL A 548 7.61 -45.20 10.75
N GLY A 549 6.39 -45.72 10.67
CA GLY A 549 6.08 -47.11 10.95
C GLY A 549 4.59 -47.41 10.86
N LEU A 550 4.24 -48.68 10.84
CA LEU A 550 2.86 -49.15 11.00
C LEU A 550 2.70 -49.65 12.44
N GLN A 551 1.68 -49.18 13.14
CA GLN A 551 1.44 -49.54 14.54
C GLN A 551 0.52 -50.77 14.66
N SER A 552 -0.27 -51.07 13.62
CA SER A 552 -1.01 -52.34 13.40
C SER A 552 -1.49 -52.42 11.93
N ASP A 553 -2.21 -53.50 11.57
CA ASP A 553 -2.89 -53.67 10.27
C ASP A 553 -3.87 -52.52 9.92
N GLU A 554 -4.29 -51.73 10.91
CA GLU A 554 -5.24 -50.63 10.76
C GLU A 554 -4.64 -49.23 11.01
N TYR A 555 -3.38 -49.13 11.48
CA TYR A 555 -2.79 -47.85 11.93
C TYR A 555 -1.43 -47.56 11.29
N ALA A 556 -1.31 -46.36 10.70
CA ALA A 556 -0.06 -45.84 10.15
C ALA A 556 0.44 -44.61 10.93
N LEU A 557 1.73 -44.60 11.28
CA LEU A 557 2.38 -43.54 12.05
C LEU A 557 3.18 -42.63 11.11
N PHE A 558 2.81 -41.34 11.07
CA PHE A 558 3.50 -40.32 10.26
C PHE A 558 4.22 -39.31 11.16
N ARG A 559 5.48 -39.01 10.85
CA ARG A 559 6.22 -37.87 11.42
C ARG A 559 6.09 -36.71 10.43
N ILE A 560 5.40 -35.67 10.86
CA ILE A 560 5.22 -34.45 10.08
C ILE A 560 6.45 -33.58 10.29
N ASN A 561 7.13 -33.23 9.20
CA ASN A 561 8.32 -32.38 9.21
C ASN A 561 7.97 -30.90 8.99
N ALA A 562 6.84 -30.62 8.34
CA ALA A 562 6.32 -29.26 8.13
C ALA A 562 4.79 -29.27 8.07
N LEU A 563 4.18 -28.27 8.70
CA LEU A 563 2.75 -27.99 8.66
C LEU A 563 2.59 -26.60 8.04
N GLU A 564 1.87 -26.53 6.92
CA GLU A 564 1.59 -25.29 6.21
C GLU A 564 0.08 -25.01 6.26
N TRP A 565 -0.24 -23.84 6.79
CA TRP A 565 -1.61 -23.36 6.92
C TRP A 565 -1.92 -22.51 5.69
N THR A 566 -2.86 -22.94 4.86
CA THR A 566 -3.32 -22.14 3.71
C THR A 566 -4.63 -21.45 4.05
N LYS A 567 -4.54 -20.15 4.33
CA LYS A 567 -5.67 -19.22 4.31
C LYS A 567 -5.94 -18.91 2.83
N ASN A 568 -7.16 -19.12 2.36
CA ASN A 568 -7.60 -18.39 1.16
C ASN A 568 -7.85 -16.94 1.55
#